data_AF-A0A5E4UIJ7-F1
#
_entry.id   AF-A0A5E4UIJ7-F1
#
_cell.length_a   1.000
_cell.length_b   1.000
_cell.length_c   1.000
_cell.angle_alpha   90.00
_cell.angle_beta   90.00
_cell.angle_gamma   90.00
#
_symmetry.space_group_name_H-M   'P 1'
#
loop_
_entity.id
_entity.type
_entity.pdbx_description
1 polymer ?
#
loop_
_entity_poly.entity_id
_entity_poly.type
_entity_poly.pdbx_seq_one_letter_code
_entity_poly.pdbx_strand_id
1 'polypeptide(L)'
;MFDFSHSGYASHSVLLRQAELLSEVGLRIGAAISPSDEAIDALLARLSEITDTVSEKVASANDDLLQVADAVDVLLELMDNAPDAVVSNGKLHTLIAPLKGRLDAVSRDIGLLV
;
A
#
# COMPACT_ATOMS: atom_id res chain seq x y z
N MET A 1 1.61 5.51 -28.10
CA MET A 1 1.02 6.37 -27.05
C MET A 1 0.16 5.46 -26.21
N PHE A 2 0.73 4.84 -25.17
CA PHE A 2 0.03 3.91 -24.29
C PHE A 2 -0.33 4.65 -23.01
N ASP A 3 -1.62 4.74 -22.77
CA ASP A 3 -2.26 5.37 -21.63
C ASP A 3 -2.19 4.40 -20.44
N PHE A 4 -1.24 4.63 -19.54
CA PHE A 4 -0.99 3.82 -18.33
C PHE A 4 -1.47 4.51 -17.05
N SER A 5 -2.44 5.42 -17.14
CA SER A 5 -2.74 6.32 -16.02
C SER A 5 -3.97 5.96 -15.20
N HIS A 6 -4.55 4.76 -15.28
CA HIS A 6 -5.87 4.49 -14.65
C HIS A 6 -5.96 3.38 -13.60
N SER A 7 -4.94 2.53 -13.37
CA SER A 7 -5.08 1.45 -12.36
C SER A 7 -4.65 1.84 -10.93
N GLY A 8 -3.70 2.77 -10.76
CA GLY A 8 -3.20 3.15 -9.43
C GLY A 8 -4.15 4.05 -8.63
N TYR A 9 -4.79 5.02 -9.31
CA TYR A 9 -5.75 5.94 -8.69
C TYR A 9 -7.07 5.27 -8.28
N ALA A 10 -7.47 4.21 -9.00
CA ALA A 10 -8.68 3.45 -8.69
C ALA A 10 -8.55 2.72 -7.34
N SER A 11 -7.41 2.09 -7.06
CA SER A 11 -7.20 1.38 -5.79
C SER A 11 -7.11 2.34 -4.59
N HIS A 12 -6.43 3.49 -4.75
CA HIS A 12 -6.31 4.46 -3.67
C HIS A 12 -7.65 5.13 -3.34
N SER A 13 -8.44 5.49 -4.35
CA SER A 13 -9.78 6.07 -4.15
C SER A 13 -10.77 5.07 -3.56
N VAL A 14 -10.64 3.77 -3.88
CA VAL A 14 -11.46 2.70 -3.28
C VAL A 14 -11.13 2.50 -1.80
N LEU A 15 -9.84 2.50 -1.43
CA LEU A 15 -9.43 2.37 -0.02
C LEU A 15 -9.87 3.58 0.81
N LEU A 16 -9.75 4.79 0.27
CA LEU A 16 -10.19 6.02 0.94
C LEU A 16 -11.71 6.03 1.14
N ARG A 17 -12.46 5.59 0.13
CA ARG A 17 -13.92 5.41 0.19
C ARG A 17 -14.32 4.35 1.23
N GLN A 18 -13.57 3.27 1.35
CA GLN A 18 -13.81 2.24 2.36
C GLN A 18 -13.55 2.75 3.78
N ALA A 19 -12.48 3.53 3.98
CA ALA A 19 -12.19 4.16 5.27
C ALA A 19 -13.29 5.17 5.69
N GLU A 20 -13.78 5.97 4.74
CA GLU A 20 -14.92 6.88 4.98
C GLU A 20 -16.19 6.11 5.36
N LEU A 21 -16.52 5.04 4.64
CA LEU A 21 -17.70 4.22 4.93
C LEU A 21 -17.61 3.53 6.29
N LEU A 22 -16.42 3.07 6.68
CA LEU A 22 -16.19 2.48 8.01
C LEU A 22 -16.35 3.52 9.12
N SER A 23 -15.82 4.73 8.92
CA SER A 23 -16.00 5.85 9.84
C SER A 23 -17.48 6.23 9.99
N GLU A 24 -18.21 6.30 8.89
CA GLU A 24 -19.63 6.64 8.89
C GLU A 24 -20.50 5.56 9.52
N VAL A 25 -20.18 4.28 9.31
CA VAL A 25 -20.82 3.16 10.02
C VAL A 25 -20.55 3.24 11.52
N GLY A 26 -19.32 3.55 11.93
CA GLY A 26 -18.97 3.76 13.35
C GLY A 26 -19.81 4.87 14.00
N LEU A 27 -19.95 6.02 13.32
CA LEU A 27 -20.78 7.14 13.79
C LEU A 27 -22.27 6.78 13.88
N ARG A 28 -22.81 6.05 12.90
CA ARG A 28 -24.23 5.67 12.88
C ARG A 28 -24.58 4.61 13.92
N ILE A 29 -23.65 3.71 14.24
CA ILE A 29 -23.80 2.76 15.34
C ILE A 29 -23.76 3.49 16.69
N GLY A 30 -22.84 4.43 16.87
CA GLY A 30 -22.76 5.25 18.09
C GLY A 30 -24.00 6.12 18.34
N ALA A 31 -24.69 6.56 17.28
CA ALA A 31 -25.92 7.35 17.41
C ALA A 31 -27.19 6.52 17.70
N ALA A 32 -27.16 5.19 17.57
CA ALA A 32 -28.37 4.38 17.50
C ALA A 32 -28.74 3.61 18.79
N ILE A 33 -27.91 3.56 19.85
CA ILE A 33 -28.10 2.55 20.90
C ILE A 33 -27.73 3.04 22.32
N SER A 34 -28.65 2.83 23.27
CA SER A 34 -28.39 2.62 24.73
C SER A 34 -29.39 1.56 25.21
N PRO A 35 -29.08 0.64 26.16
CA PRO A 35 -27.87 0.41 26.93
C PRO A 35 -27.21 -0.94 26.57
N SER A 36 -26.05 -0.87 25.90
CA SER A 36 -24.97 -1.86 25.99
C SER A 36 -23.62 -1.14 25.80
N ASP A 37 -23.55 0.11 26.28
CA ASP A 37 -22.54 1.12 25.92
C ASP A 37 -21.12 0.58 26.03
N GLU A 38 -20.76 -0.14 27.09
CA GLU A 38 -19.39 -0.70 27.22
C GLU A 38 -19.02 -1.70 26.12
N ALA A 39 -19.96 -2.55 25.69
CA ALA A 39 -19.68 -3.54 24.65
C ALA A 39 -19.58 -2.89 23.26
N ILE A 40 -20.38 -1.86 23.01
CA ILE A 40 -20.36 -1.10 21.76
C ILE A 40 -19.14 -0.19 21.71
N ASP A 41 -18.82 0.52 22.81
CA ASP A 41 -17.63 1.35 22.93
C ASP A 41 -16.36 0.52 22.79
N ALA A 42 -16.31 -0.68 23.39
CA ALA A 42 -15.19 -1.60 23.19
C ALA A 42 -15.08 -2.07 21.73
N LEU A 43 -16.21 -2.27 21.04
CA LEU A 43 -16.22 -2.68 19.64
C LEU A 43 -15.80 -1.53 18.72
N LEU A 44 -16.24 -0.31 18.99
CA LEU A 44 -15.84 0.91 18.28
C LEU A 44 -14.35 1.21 18.49
N ALA A 45 -13.85 1.09 19.71
CA ALA A 45 -12.43 1.25 20.02
C ALA A 45 -11.58 0.22 19.25
N ARG A 46 -12.02 -1.03 19.20
CA ARG A 46 -11.33 -2.10 18.47
C ARG A 46 -11.39 -1.91 16.96
N LEU A 47 -12.49 -1.40 16.42
CA LEU A 47 -12.60 -1.03 15.00
C LEU A 47 -11.69 0.16 14.66
N SER A 48 -11.56 1.14 15.56
CA SER A 48 -10.61 2.24 15.39
C SER A 48 -9.17 1.73 15.35
N GLU A 49 -8.77 0.89 16.29
CA GLU A 49 -7.43 0.30 16.34
C GLU A 49 -7.11 -0.52 15.08
N ILE A 50 -8.08 -1.30 14.59
CA ILE A 50 -7.95 -2.03 13.32
C ILE A 50 -7.77 -1.04 12.17
N THR A 51 -8.56 0.03 12.12
CA THR A 51 -8.49 1.05 11.06
C THR A 51 -7.15 1.78 11.06
N ASP A 52 -6.63 2.13 12.23
CA ASP A 52 -5.33 2.78 12.40
C ASP A 52 -4.20 1.84 11.94
N THR A 53 -4.24 0.57 12.37
CA THR A 53 -3.26 -0.46 11.99
C THR A 53 -3.27 -0.71 10.47
N VAL A 54 -4.47 -0.78 9.87
CA VAL A 54 -4.63 -0.94 8.42
C VAL A 54 -4.06 0.27 7.69
N SER A 55 -4.34 1.48 8.16
CA SER A 55 -3.84 2.72 7.55
C SER A 55 -2.31 2.80 7.60
N GLU A 56 -1.71 2.44 8.73
CA GLU A 56 -0.25 2.42 8.90
C GLU A 56 0.41 1.41 7.95
N LYS A 57 -0.14 0.19 7.86
CA LYS A 57 0.36 -0.84 6.93
C LYS A 57 0.24 -0.42 5.47
N VAL A 58 -0.88 0.20 5.09
CA VAL A 58 -1.07 0.73 3.73
C VAL A 58 -0.06 1.84 3.42
N ALA A 59 0.17 2.76 4.35
CA ALA A 59 1.15 3.82 4.19
C ALA A 59 2.57 3.25 4.01
N SER A 60 2.97 2.31 4.86
CA SER A 60 4.28 1.63 4.75
C SER A 60 4.45 0.91 3.42
N ALA A 61 3.43 0.16 2.98
CA ALA A 61 3.47 -0.55 1.70
C ALA A 61 3.57 0.42 0.51
N ASN A 62 2.94 1.59 0.60
CA ASN A 62 3.01 2.62 -0.43
C ASN A 62 4.41 3.26 -0.51
N ASP A 63 5.03 3.55 0.64
CA ASP A 63 6.41 4.05 0.69
C ASP A 63 7.39 3.04 0.09
N ASP A 64 7.22 1.75 0.40
CA ASP A 64 8.02 0.69 -0.18
C ASP A 64 7.84 0.57 -1.69
N LEU A 65 6.63 0.73 -2.22
CA LEU A 65 6.40 0.75 -3.67
C LEU A 65 7.07 1.96 -4.34
N LEU A 66 7.06 3.12 -3.69
CA LEU A 66 7.67 4.34 -4.24
C LEU A 66 9.18 4.15 -4.43
N GLN A 67 9.90 3.67 -3.40
CA GLN A 67 11.34 3.45 -3.58
C GLN A 67 11.66 2.22 -4.46
N VAL A 68 10.70 1.34 -4.78
CA VAL A 68 10.87 0.34 -5.85
C VAL A 68 10.79 1.03 -7.21
N ALA A 69 9.83 1.93 -7.40
CA ALA A 69 9.70 2.74 -8.61
C ALA A 69 10.98 3.57 -8.87
N ASP A 70 11.48 4.30 -7.88
CA ASP A 70 12.70 5.10 -8.00
C ASP A 70 13.91 4.25 -8.42
N ALA A 71 14.05 3.05 -7.85
CA ALA A 71 15.15 2.15 -8.17
C ALA A 71 15.01 1.51 -9.56
N VAL A 72 13.79 1.31 -10.05
CA VAL A 72 13.52 0.91 -11.44
C VAL A 72 13.87 2.04 -12.41
N ASP A 73 13.53 3.29 -12.10
CA ASP A 73 13.87 4.45 -12.93
C ASP A 73 15.39 4.61 -13.06
N VAL A 74 16.14 4.48 -11.96
CA VAL A 74 17.62 4.48 -12.00
C VAL A 74 18.17 3.34 -12.87
N LEU A 75 17.57 2.16 -12.81
CA LEU A 75 17.95 1.03 -13.65
C LEU A 75 17.71 1.32 -15.15
N LEU A 76 16.58 1.91 -15.48
CA LEU A 76 16.24 2.31 -16.85
C LEU A 76 17.19 3.39 -17.37
N GLU A 77 17.48 4.42 -16.57
CA GLU A 77 18.46 5.46 -16.92
C GLU A 77 19.87 4.89 -17.14
N LEU A 78 20.30 3.93 -16.32
CA LEU A 78 21.60 3.25 -16.51
C LEU A 78 21.65 2.45 -17.81
N MET A 79 20.53 1.85 -18.22
CA MET A 79 20.43 1.11 -19.48
C MET A 79 20.40 2.05 -20.69
N ASP A 80 19.67 3.17 -20.61
CA ASP A 80 19.55 4.14 -21.70
C ASP A 80 20.84 4.94 -21.93
N ASN A 81 21.56 5.31 -20.87
CA ASN A 81 22.79 6.10 -20.97
C ASN A 81 24.05 5.26 -21.24
N ALA A 82 23.92 3.94 -21.34
CA ALA A 82 25.05 3.03 -21.54
C ALA A 82 24.81 2.04 -22.70
N PRO A 83 24.54 2.52 -23.94
CA PRO A 83 24.23 1.67 -25.09
C PRO A 83 25.34 0.67 -25.46
N ASP A 84 26.59 0.94 -25.05
CA ASP A 84 27.75 0.04 -25.22
C ASP A 84 28.26 -0.59 -23.91
N ALA A 85 27.68 -0.24 -22.75
CA ALA A 85 28.07 -0.86 -21.49
C ALA A 85 27.25 -2.14 -21.30
N VAL A 86 27.90 -3.27 -21.50
CA VAL A 86 27.35 -4.57 -21.10
C VAL A 86 27.20 -4.56 -19.58
N VAL A 87 26.01 -4.21 -19.07
CA VAL A 87 25.68 -4.41 -17.66
C VAL A 87 25.66 -5.92 -17.45
N SER A 88 26.65 -6.42 -16.72
CA SER A 88 26.77 -7.86 -16.50
C SER A 88 25.52 -8.39 -15.78
N ASN A 89 25.12 -9.61 -16.12
CA ASN A 89 23.99 -10.28 -15.44
C ASN A 89 24.17 -10.30 -13.92
N GLY A 90 25.41 -10.36 -13.41
CA GLY A 90 25.70 -10.26 -11.99
C GLY A 90 25.33 -8.89 -11.39
N LYS A 91 25.64 -7.79 -12.09
CA LYS A 91 25.24 -6.43 -11.67
C LYS A 91 23.73 -6.24 -11.74
N LEU A 92 23.08 -6.73 -12.80
CA LEU A 92 21.61 -6.73 -12.90
C LEU A 92 20.99 -7.52 -11.75
N HIS A 93 21.52 -8.69 -11.42
CA HIS A 93 21.00 -9.51 -10.33
C HIS A 93 21.12 -8.81 -8.97
N THR A 94 22.25 -8.13 -8.70
CA THR A 94 22.43 -7.36 -7.46
C THR A 94 21.48 -6.16 -7.34
N LEU A 95 20.99 -5.62 -8.46
CA LEU A 95 20.05 -4.49 -8.48
C LEU A 95 18.58 -4.98 -8.41
N ILE A 96 18.27 -6.09 -9.07
CA ILE A 96 16.92 -6.65 -9.14
C ILE A 96 16.55 -7.43 -7.87
N ALA A 97 17.49 -8.12 -7.23
CA ALA A 97 17.20 -8.94 -6.05
C ALA A 97 16.63 -8.13 -4.86
N PRO A 98 17.18 -6.95 -4.50
CA PRO A 98 16.57 -6.08 -3.49
C PRO A 98 15.16 -5.62 -3.86
N LEU A 99 14.93 -5.27 -5.13
CA LEU A 99 13.61 -4.86 -5.63
C LEU A 99 12.58 -5.96 -5.49
N LYS A 100 12.95 -7.19 -5.87
CA LYS A 100 12.11 -8.37 -5.69
C LYS A 100 11.77 -8.59 -4.21
N GLY A 101 12.77 -8.52 -3.32
CA GLY A 101 12.54 -8.71 -1.88
C GLY A 101 11.56 -7.68 -1.29
N ARG A 102 11.63 -6.42 -1.76
CA ARG A 102 10.71 -5.36 -1.34
C ARG A 102 9.30 -5.57 -1.92
N LEU A 103 9.19 -5.99 -3.18
CA LEU A 103 7.90 -6.33 -3.77
C LEU A 103 7.23 -7.54 -3.09
N ASP A 104 8.02 -8.54 -2.69
CA ASP A 104 7.55 -9.71 -1.93
C ASP A 104 7.05 -9.29 -0.53
N ALA A 105 7.69 -8.31 0.11
CA ALA A 105 7.27 -7.74 1.38
C ALA A 105 5.94 -6.98 1.25
N VAL A 106 5.84 -6.07 0.27
CA VAL A 106 4.59 -5.35 -0.03
C VAL A 106 3.45 -6.31 -0.32
N SER A 107 3.70 -7.34 -1.15
CA SER A 107 2.67 -8.34 -1.49
C SER A 107 2.19 -9.10 -0.25
N ARG A 108 3.08 -9.37 0.71
CA ARG A 108 2.74 -9.99 1.99
C ARG A 108 1.93 -9.04 2.87
N ASP A 109 2.33 -7.79 2.99
CA ASP A 109 1.64 -6.83 3.84
C ASP A 109 0.24 -6.51 3.33
N ILE A 110 0.08 -6.39 2.00
CA ILE A 110 -1.25 -6.32 1.37
C ILE A 110 -2.04 -7.61 1.63
N GLY A 111 -1.42 -8.79 1.52
CA GLY A 111 -2.08 -10.07 1.81
C GLY A 111 -2.53 -10.27 3.26
N LEU A 112 -1.97 -9.50 4.21
CA LEU A 112 -2.42 -9.48 5.60
C LEU A 112 -3.58 -8.50 5.85
N LEU A 113 -3.90 -7.65 4.87
CA LEU A 113 -4.97 -6.64 4.94
C LEU A 113 -6.30 -7.13 4.31
N VAL A 114 -6.28 -8.19 3.50
CA VAL A 114 -7.44 -8.80 2.81
C VAL A 114 -7.81 -10.15 3.39
#